data_AF-A0A971GD26-F1
#
_entry.id   AF-A0A971GD26-F1
#
_cell.length_a   1.000
_cell.length_b   1.000
_cell.length_c   1.000
_cell.angle_alpha   90.00
_cell.angle_beta   90.00
_cell.angle_gamma   90.00
#
_symmetry.space_group_name_H-M   'P 1'
#
loop_
_entity.id
_entity.type
_entity.pdbx_description
1 polymer ?
#
loop_
_entity_poly.entity_id
_entity_poly.type
_entity_poly.pdbx_seq_one_letter_code
_entity_poly.pdbx_strand_id
1 'polypeptide(L)'
;MNWNFFYHIGIISIALLISALLRARIRFLQRFLIPAPIMGGLLLLIFYNYIAPLWGLRNDFLGDIVYHLLNISFISMLLRRTGKDLDRGKKKHILAENVTAVMAQYGLQCFFGLVATAAMIATFSPDLFPAIGFTLPLGFELGPGQAYSIAMGWEKMGFRGASSVGLTMAAIGFLIGSFGGVVLINQGLKRGWIKHDQATRINAKSVRTGFFSRLESERPIGAYLSTDGESLDSFSYHIALVMATYLLSW
;
A
#
# COMPACT_ATOMS: atom_id res chain seq x y z
N MET A 1 -21.95 -21.58 9.18
CA MET A 1 -20.52 -21.16 9.15
C MET A 1 -20.39 -19.98 8.21
N ASN A 2 -19.82 -18.86 8.66
CA ASN A 2 -19.68 -17.66 7.84
C ASN A 2 -18.39 -17.78 6.98
N TRP A 3 -18.52 -18.29 5.76
CA TRP A 3 -17.41 -18.52 4.82
C TRP A 3 -17.00 -17.25 4.04
N ASN A 4 -17.66 -16.11 4.30
CA ASN A 4 -17.43 -14.86 3.56
C ASN A 4 -15.96 -14.45 3.55
N PHE A 5 -15.25 -14.66 4.66
CA PHE A 5 -13.80 -14.41 4.74
C PHE A 5 -13.01 -15.11 3.63
N PHE A 6 -13.21 -16.41 3.47
CA PHE A 6 -12.50 -17.21 2.47
C PHE A 6 -12.92 -16.85 1.05
N TYR A 7 -14.19 -16.49 0.83
CA TYR A 7 -14.65 -16.00 -0.47
C TYR A 7 -13.94 -14.70 -0.86
N HIS A 8 -13.89 -13.72 0.04
CA HIS A 8 -13.20 -12.45 -0.24
C HIS A 8 -11.71 -12.65 -0.50
N ILE A 9 -11.01 -13.48 0.27
CA ILE A 9 -9.61 -13.82 0.02
C ILE A 9 -9.43 -14.48 -1.34
N GLY A 10 -10.30 -15.43 -1.71
CA GLY A 10 -10.27 -16.09 -3.01
C GLY A 10 -10.46 -15.10 -4.16
N ILE A 11 -11.44 -14.21 -4.05
CA ILE A 11 -11.73 -13.17 -5.05
C ILE A 11 -10.54 -12.22 -5.19
N ILE A 12 -9.96 -11.75 -4.08
CA ILE A 12 -8.76 -10.89 -4.09
C ILE A 12 -7.58 -11.63 -4.76
N SER A 13 -7.38 -12.89 -4.44
CA SER A 13 -6.30 -13.71 -5.00
C SER A 13 -6.45 -13.88 -6.51
N ILE A 14 -7.66 -14.16 -7.00
CA ILE A 14 -7.95 -14.27 -8.43
C ILE A 14 -7.69 -12.93 -9.13
N ALA A 15 -8.16 -11.81 -8.57
CA ALA A 15 -7.94 -10.49 -9.15
C ALA A 15 -6.44 -10.14 -9.23
N LEU A 16 -5.66 -10.50 -8.20
CA LEU A 16 -4.19 -10.33 -8.20
C LEU A 16 -3.51 -11.18 -9.26
N LEU A 17 -3.90 -12.46 -9.41
CA LEU A 17 -3.35 -13.36 -10.42
C LEU A 17 -3.66 -12.88 -11.85
N ILE A 18 -4.91 -12.47 -12.10
CA ILE A 18 -5.33 -11.88 -13.38
C ILE A 18 -4.50 -10.62 -13.65
N SER A 19 -4.35 -9.74 -12.66
CA SER A 19 -3.59 -8.49 -12.82
C SER A 19 -2.10 -8.74 -13.08
N ALA A 20 -1.51 -9.72 -12.41
CA ALA A 20 -0.13 -10.13 -12.68
C ALA A 20 0.04 -10.67 -14.10
N LEU A 21 -0.92 -11.48 -14.58
CA LEU A 21 -0.91 -11.99 -15.95
C LEU A 21 -1.10 -10.87 -16.99
N LEU A 22 -2.03 -9.94 -16.76
CA LEU A 22 -2.25 -8.76 -17.60
C LEU A 22 -0.96 -7.92 -17.71
N ARG A 23 -0.30 -7.66 -16.57
CA ARG A 23 1.01 -6.98 -16.55
C ARG A 23 2.04 -7.73 -17.40
N ALA A 24 2.11 -9.06 -17.28
CA ALA A 24 3.09 -9.87 -18.00
C ALA A 24 2.84 -9.93 -19.51
N ARG A 25 1.61 -9.69 -19.98
CA ARG A 25 1.23 -9.82 -21.40
C ARG A 25 1.10 -8.48 -22.13
N ILE A 26 0.64 -7.42 -21.46
CA ILE A 26 0.33 -6.14 -22.11
C ILE A 26 1.52 -5.19 -22.06
N ARG A 27 2.09 -4.85 -23.22
CA ARG A 27 3.27 -3.98 -23.35
C ARG A 27 3.05 -2.58 -22.78
N PHE A 28 1.83 -2.03 -22.88
CA PHE A 28 1.48 -0.74 -22.27
C PHE A 28 1.72 -0.77 -20.76
N LEU A 29 1.18 -1.78 -20.06
CA LEU A 29 1.33 -1.93 -18.61
C LEU A 29 2.79 -2.13 -18.19
N GLN A 30 3.57 -2.83 -19.00
CA GLN A 30 5.01 -3.04 -18.79
C GLN A 30 5.82 -1.76 -18.93
N ARG A 31 5.49 -0.95 -19.94
CA ARG A 31 6.19 0.32 -20.22
C ARG A 31 5.97 1.33 -19.08
N PHE A 32 4.77 1.35 -18.52
CA PHE A 32 4.43 2.18 -17.37
C PHE A 32 4.66 1.47 -16.04
N LEU A 33 5.29 0.29 -16.01
CA LEU A 33 5.60 -0.46 -14.79
C LEU A 33 4.41 -0.56 -13.81
N ILE A 34 3.18 -0.63 -14.33
CA ILE A 34 1.97 -0.54 -13.50
C ILE A 34 1.92 -1.76 -12.57
N PRO A 35 1.89 -1.55 -11.23
CA PRO A 35 1.84 -2.65 -10.26
C PRO A 35 0.58 -3.51 -10.40
N ALA A 36 0.74 -4.83 -10.29
CA ALA A 36 -0.37 -5.77 -10.31
C ALA A 36 -1.41 -5.53 -9.18
N PRO A 37 -1.02 -5.17 -7.95
CA PRO A 37 -1.98 -4.86 -6.89
C PRO A 37 -2.92 -3.68 -7.23
N ILE A 38 -2.43 -2.66 -7.94
CA ILE A 38 -3.24 -1.50 -8.34
C ILE A 38 -4.31 -1.90 -9.36
N MET A 39 -3.91 -2.68 -10.36
CA MET A 39 -4.86 -3.21 -11.34
C MET A 39 -5.87 -4.15 -10.68
N GLY A 40 -5.43 -4.97 -9.73
CA GLY A 40 -6.30 -5.83 -8.94
C GLY A 40 -7.33 -5.03 -8.17
N GLY A 41 -6.90 -3.96 -7.49
CA GLY A 41 -7.79 -3.03 -6.80
C GLY A 41 -8.83 -2.40 -7.72
N LEU A 42 -8.46 -1.95 -8.93
CA LEU A 42 -9.39 -1.39 -9.90
C LEU A 42 -10.41 -2.41 -10.41
N LEU A 43 -9.98 -3.65 -10.68
CA LEU A 43 -10.88 -4.75 -11.05
C LEU A 43 -11.87 -5.07 -9.92
N LEU A 44 -11.37 -5.13 -8.69
CA LEU A 44 -12.18 -5.38 -7.50
C LEU A 44 -13.15 -4.25 -7.21
N LEU A 45 -12.77 -3.00 -7.47
CA LEU A 45 -13.66 -1.86 -7.34
C LEU A 45 -14.89 -2.01 -8.25
N ILE A 46 -14.70 -2.37 -9.52
CA ILE A 46 -15.80 -2.63 -10.45
C ILE A 46 -16.62 -3.85 -9.96
N PHE A 47 -15.95 -4.94 -9.60
CA PHE A 47 -16.61 -6.16 -9.16
C PHE A 47 -17.48 -5.94 -7.91
N TYR A 48 -16.96 -5.30 -6.87
CA TYR A 48 -17.68 -5.11 -5.61
C TYR A 48 -18.81 -4.08 -5.70
N ASN A 49 -18.75 -3.13 -6.64
CA ASN A 49 -19.83 -2.16 -6.83
C ASN A 49 -20.97 -2.69 -7.70
N TYR A 50 -20.69 -3.54 -8.70
CA TYR A 50 -21.70 -3.92 -9.70
C TYR A 50 -22.08 -5.40 -9.70
N ILE A 51 -21.16 -6.31 -9.35
CA ILE A 51 -21.37 -7.76 -9.46
C ILE A 51 -21.61 -8.39 -8.10
N ALA A 52 -20.77 -8.07 -7.11
CA ALA A 52 -20.88 -8.64 -5.76
C ALA A 52 -22.26 -8.43 -5.09
N PRO A 53 -22.94 -7.28 -5.24
CA PRO A 53 -24.28 -7.09 -4.67
C PRO A 53 -25.33 -8.06 -5.23
N LEU A 54 -25.19 -8.49 -6.49
CA LEU A 54 -26.08 -9.47 -7.12
C LEU A 54 -26.00 -10.85 -6.45
N TRP A 55 -24.89 -11.13 -5.76
CA TRP A 55 -24.66 -12.38 -5.03
C TRP A 55 -24.80 -12.20 -3.51
N GLY A 56 -25.29 -11.04 -3.04
CA GLY A 56 -25.42 -10.74 -1.62
C GLY A 56 -24.08 -10.65 -0.87
N LEU A 57 -22.97 -10.46 -1.59
CA LEU A 57 -21.65 -10.32 -0.98
C LEU A 57 -21.49 -8.91 -0.41
N ARG A 58 -21.46 -8.82 0.93
CA ARG A 58 -21.20 -7.58 1.66
C ARG A 58 -19.71 -7.24 1.63
N ASN A 59 -19.38 -5.95 1.60
CA ASN A 59 -17.99 -5.46 1.55
C ASN A 59 -17.47 -4.96 2.91
N ASP A 60 -18.30 -4.98 3.95
CA ASP A 60 -18.00 -4.43 5.28
C ASP A 60 -16.70 -5.00 5.87
N PHE A 61 -16.38 -6.26 5.56
CA PHE A 61 -15.20 -6.95 6.07
C PHE A 61 -13.89 -6.55 5.34
N LEU A 62 -13.97 -5.90 4.18
CA LEU A 62 -12.77 -5.51 3.41
C LEU A 62 -11.91 -4.48 4.15
N GLY A 63 -12.53 -3.57 4.90
CA GLY A 63 -11.82 -2.59 5.73
C GLY A 63 -10.99 -3.26 6.83
N ASP A 64 -11.57 -4.25 7.50
CA ASP A 64 -10.91 -5.01 8.57
C ASP A 64 -9.74 -5.86 8.02
N ILE A 65 -9.89 -6.45 6.82
CA ILE A 65 -8.77 -7.11 6.13
C ILE A 65 -7.61 -6.15 5.94
N VAL A 66 -7.88 -4.94 5.44
CA VAL A 66 -6.84 -3.94 5.19
C VAL A 66 -6.14 -3.56 6.50
N TYR A 67 -6.91 -3.34 7.58
CA TYR A 67 -6.37 -3.04 8.90
C TYR A 67 -5.41 -4.14 9.40
N HIS A 68 -5.86 -5.40 9.42
CA HIS A 68 -5.08 -6.51 9.94
C HIS A 68 -3.83 -6.80 9.07
N LEU A 69 -3.98 -6.85 7.75
CA LEU A 69 -2.87 -7.15 6.84
C LEU A 69 -1.78 -6.06 6.86
N LEU A 70 -2.16 -4.79 7.02
CA LEU A 70 -1.17 -3.71 7.13
C LEU A 70 -0.36 -3.80 8.41
N ASN A 71 -1.01 -4.07 9.54
CA ASN A 71 -0.32 -4.24 10.81
C ASN A 71 0.67 -5.40 10.76
N ILE A 72 0.28 -6.54 10.17
CA ILE A 72 1.17 -7.67 9.90
C ILE A 72 2.36 -7.25 9.02
N SER A 73 2.13 -6.44 7.98
CA SER A 73 3.19 -5.93 7.09
C SER A 73 4.18 -5.02 7.82
N PHE A 74 3.70 -4.11 8.67
CA PHE A 74 4.56 -3.22 9.46
C PHE A 74 5.40 -3.98 10.48
N ILE A 75 4.80 -4.92 11.21
CA ILE A 75 5.51 -5.81 12.15
C ILE A 75 6.62 -6.56 11.41
N SER A 76 6.28 -7.19 10.28
CA SER A 76 7.25 -7.91 9.45
C SER A 76 8.40 -7.01 8.97
N MET A 77 8.11 -5.77 8.60
CA MET A 77 9.11 -4.81 8.13
C MET A 77 10.03 -4.34 9.27
N LEU A 78 9.51 -4.14 10.48
CA LEU A 78 10.28 -3.71 11.65
C LEU A 78 11.18 -4.82 12.20
N LEU A 79 10.72 -6.07 12.13
CA LEU A 79 11.51 -7.23 12.52
C LEU A 79 12.64 -7.55 11.51
N ARG A 80 12.57 -7.00 10.30
CA ARG A 80 13.59 -7.23 9.26
C ARG A 80 14.91 -6.55 9.63
N ARG A 81 15.94 -7.35 9.88
CA ARG A 81 17.31 -6.86 10.08
C ARG A 81 17.87 -6.27 8.78
N THR A 82 18.34 -5.02 8.83
CA THR A 82 19.05 -4.38 7.72
C THR A 82 20.57 -4.43 7.96
N GLY A 83 21.31 -5.07 7.07
CA GLY A 83 22.75 -5.35 7.24
C GLY A 83 23.70 -4.19 6.95
N LYS A 84 23.28 -2.93 7.11
CA LYS A 84 24.15 -1.76 6.87
C LYS A 84 24.24 -0.88 8.10
N ASP A 85 25.36 -0.99 8.79
CA ASP A 85 25.77 0.01 9.77
C ASP A 85 26.28 1.25 9.06
N LEU A 86 25.35 2.17 8.77
CA LEU A 86 25.71 3.55 8.45
C LEU A 86 26.41 4.18 9.67
N ASP A 87 27.35 5.08 9.42
CA ASP A 87 27.99 5.92 10.43
C ASP A 87 26.92 6.66 11.27
N ARG A 88 27.13 6.72 12.59
CA ARG A 88 26.19 7.32 13.56
C ARG A 88 25.87 8.78 13.23
N GLY A 89 26.85 9.56 12.75
CA GLY A 89 26.64 10.96 12.35
C GLY A 89 25.71 11.08 11.14
N LYS A 90 25.96 10.30 10.09
CA LYS A 90 25.11 10.24 8.88
C LYS A 90 23.71 9.71 9.19
N LYS A 91 23.57 8.71 10.08
CA LYS A 91 22.26 8.19 10.53
C LYS A 91 21.41 9.30 11.16
N LYS A 92 21.99 10.11 12.05
CA LYS A 92 21.27 11.21 12.72
C LYS A 92 20.82 12.29 11.74
N HIS A 93 21.68 12.68 10.80
CA HIS A 93 21.35 13.71 9.82
C HIS A 93 20.23 13.26 8.88
N ILE A 94 20.36 12.05 8.30
CA ILE A 94 19.32 11.48 7.43
C ILE A 94 18.00 11.31 8.19
N LEU A 95 18.04 10.89 9.45
CA LEU A 95 16.85 10.79 10.28
C LEU A 95 16.20 12.16 10.48
N ALA A 96 16.99 13.18 10.84
CA ALA A 96 16.47 14.53 11.05
C ALA A 96 15.87 15.13 9.77
N GLU A 97 16.53 14.95 8.62
CA GLU A 97 16.01 15.38 7.31
C GLU A 97 14.68 14.70 6.97
N ASN A 98 14.61 13.37 7.11
CA ASN A 98 13.39 12.62 6.84
C ASN A 98 12.26 13.01 7.78
N VAL A 99 12.52 13.12 9.09
CA VAL A 99 11.52 13.53 10.07
C VAL A 99 11.01 14.94 9.76
N THR A 100 11.91 15.87 9.44
CA THR A 100 11.54 17.25 9.11
C THR A 100 10.69 17.30 7.84
N ALA A 101 11.07 16.56 6.80
CA ALA A 101 10.33 16.50 5.54
C ALA A 101 8.92 15.92 5.74
N VAL A 102 8.81 14.79 6.44
CA VAL A 102 7.52 14.13 6.76
C VAL A 102 6.64 15.06 7.59
N MET A 103 7.18 15.69 8.63
CA MET A 103 6.39 16.61 9.47
C MET A 103 5.93 17.85 8.71
N ALA A 104 6.79 18.41 7.85
CA ALA A 104 6.43 19.54 7.01
C ALA A 104 5.35 19.17 5.98
N GLN A 105 5.48 18.01 5.34
CA GLN A 105 4.49 17.49 4.39
C GLN A 105 3.15 17.22 5.07
N TYR A 106 3.15 16.57 6.23
CA TYR A 106 1.96 16.36 7.05
C TYR A 106 1.28 17.68 7.43
N GLY A 107 2.06 18.66 7.90
CA GLY A 107 1.56 19.99 8.26
C GLY A 107 0.95 20.74 7.07
N LEU A 108 1.61 20.72 5.91
CA LEU A 108 1.10 21.34 4.69
C LEU A 108 -0.19 20.67 4.20
N GLN A 109 -0.25 19.34 4.20
CA GLN A 109 -1.47 18.62 3.81
C GLN A 109 -2.62 18.88 4.77
N CYS A 110 -2.35 18.94 6.07
CA CYS A 110 -3.33 19.35 7.06
C CYS A 110 -3.85 20.76 6.78
N PHE A 111 -2.94 21.73 6.59
CA PHE A 111 -3.29 23.11 6.29
C PHE A 111 -4.15 23.23 5.03
N PHE A 112 -3.68 22.70 3.89
CA PHE A 112 -4.42 22.78 2.63
C PHE A 112 -5.72 21.98 2.67
N GLY A 113 -5.75 20.83 3.35
CA GLY A 113 -6.95 20.02 3.54
C GLY A 113 -8.03 20.75 4.33
N LEU A 114 -7.64 21.43 5.42
CA LEU A 114 -8.56 22.24 6.23
C LEU A 114 -9.02 23.52 5.50
N VAL A 115 -8.12 24.20 4.78
CA VAL A 115 -8.49 25.37 3.95
C VAL A 115 -9.49 24.97 2.86
N ALA A 116 -9.25 23.86 2.17
CA ALA A 116 -10.18 23.35 1.16
C ALA A 116 -11.53 22.98 1.80
N THR A 117 -11.51 22.38 2.98
CA THR A 117 -12.73 22.03 3.73
C THR A 117 -13.51 23.27 4.16
N ALA A 118 -12.84 24.30 4.68
CA ALA A 118 -13.46 25.57 5.04
C ALA A 118 -14.09 26.26 3.82
N ALA A 119 -13.42 26.23 2.67
CA ALA A 119 -13.99 26.73 1.42
C ALA A 119 -15.25 25.94 1.02
N MET A 120 -15.21 24.60 1.09
CA MET A 120 -16.37 23.75 0.79
C MET A 120 -17.55 23.98 1.75
N ILE A 121 -17.29 24.20 3.03
CA ILE A 121 -18.30 24.56 4.03
C ILE A 121 -18.95 25.89 3.67
N ALA A 122 -18.14 26.88 3.29
CA ALA A 122 -18.61 28.21 2.95
C ALA A 122 -19.40 28.27 1.63
N THR A 123 -19.13 27.40 0.67
CA THR A 123 -19.73 27.48 -0.67
C THR A 123 -20.76 26.40 -1.01
N PHE A 124 -20.59 25.16 -0.52
CA PHE A 124 -21.37 24.00 -1.02
C PHE A 124 -22.15 23.27 0.06
N SER A 125 -21.57 23.03 1.24
CA SER A 125 -22.19 22.20 2.27
C SER A 125 -21.84 22.70 3.67
N PRO A 126 -22.67 23.58 4.25
CA PRO A 126 -22.45 24.12 5.60
C PRO A 126 -22.35 23.04 6.69
N ASP A 127 -23.00 21.89 6.47
CA ASP A 127 -23.02 20.76 7.40
C ASP A 127 -21.86 19.77 7.18
N LEU A 128 -20.90 20.07 6.31
CA LEU A 128 -19.76 19.20 6.04
C LEU A 128 -18.90 19.04 7.30
N PHE A 129 -18.65 17.79 7.67
CA PHE A 129 -17.87 17.49 8.88
C PHE A 129 -16.42 18.01 8.73
N PRO A 130 -15.93 18.91 9.60
CA PRO A 130 -14.64 19.57 9.42
C PRO A 130 -13.44 18.60 9.33
N ALA A 131 -13.54 17.42 9.95
CA ALA A 131 -12.44 16.46 9.93
C ALA A 131 -12.16 15.84 8.56
N ILE A 132 -13.04 16.04 7.55
CA ILE A 132 -12.74 15.61 6.18
C ILE A 132 -11.45 16.24 5.65
N GLY A 133 -11.07 17.44 6.10
CA GLY A 133 -9.80 18.07 5.73
C GLY A 133 -8.57 17.28 6.19
N PHE A 134 -8.66 16.59 7.33
CA PHE A 134 -7.60 15.72 7.81
C PHE A 134 -7.51 14.41 7.02
N THR A 135 -8.48 14.05 6.18
CA THR A 135 -8.36 12.85 5.34
C THR A 135 -7.21 12.97 4.34
N LEU A 136 -6.83 14.19 3.94
CA LEU A 136 -5.71 14.43 3.04
C LEU A 136 -4.38 13.91 3.62
N PRO A 137 -3.91 14.34 4.82
CA PRO A 137 -2.75 13.72 5.46
C PRO A 137 -2.97 12.24 5.78
N LEU A 138 -4.20 11.81 6.11
CA LEU A 138 -4.46 10.38 6.32
C LEU A 138 -4.20 9.54 5.04
N GLY A 139 -4.39 10.09 3.85
CA GLY A 139 -4.29 9.33 2.61
C GLY A 139 -2.91 9.31 1.96
N PHE A 140 -2.11 10.35 2.17
CA PHE A 140 -0.81 10.52 1.49
C PHE A 140 0.39 10.32 2.40
N GLU A 141 0.25 10.58 3.71
CA GLU A 141 1.29 10.33 4.71
C GLU A 141 1.05 9.03 5.46
N LEU A 142 -0.20 8.73 5.76
CA LEU A 142 -0.58 7.56 6.53
C LEU A 142 -1.08 6.43 5.61
N GLY A 143 -0.85 5.20 6.05
CA GLY A 143 -1.35 4.02 5.33
C GLY A 143 -2.86 3.83 5.55
N PRO A 144 -3.55 3.07 4.67
CA PRO A 144 -4.99 2.87 4.75
C PRO A 144 -5.45 2.22 6.06
N GLY A 145 -4.59 1.44 6.73
CA GLY A 145 -4.86 0.90 8.07
C GLY A 145 -4.98 2.01 9.12
N GLN A 146 -4.04 2.95 9.14
CA GLN A 146 -4.08 4.11 10.04
C GLN A 146 -5.22 5.07 9.67
N ALA A 147 -5.43 5.31 8.37
CA ALA A 147 -6.54 6.12 7.88
C ALA A 147 -7.90 5.52 8.32
N TYR A 148 -8.08 4.20 8.18
CA TYR A 148 -9.27 3.48 8.62
C TYR A 148 -9.49 3.59 10.13
N SER A 149 -8.46 3.30 10.94
CA SER A 149 -8.57 3.34 12.40
C SER A 149 -8.84 4.74 12.96
N ILE A 150 -8.13 5.76 12.47
CA ILE A 150 -8.33 7.15 12.91
C ILE A 150 -9.73 7.62 12.52
N ALA A 151 -10.13 7.38 11.27
CA ALA A 151 -11.42 7.84 10.78
C ALA A 151 -12.61 7.06 11.38
N MET A 152 -12.43 5.80 11.76
CA MET A 152 -13.42 5.06 12.57
C MET A 152 -13.69 5.75 13.92
N GLY A 153 -12.68 6.40 14.52
CA GLY A 153 -12.87 7.24 15.71
C GLY A 153 -13.80 8.43 15.46
N TRP A 154 -13.73 9.03 14.26
CA TRP A 154 -14.57 10.16 13.89
C TRP A 154 -16.03 9.77 13.64
N GLU A 155 -16.33 8.52 13.30
CA GLU A 155 -17.72 8.05 13.18
C GLU A 155 -18.47 8.18 14.50
N LYS A 156 -17.80 7.89 15.63
CA LYS A 156 -18.35 8.06 16.97
C LYS A 156 -18.62 9.53 17.32
N MET A 157 -17.99 10.46 16.60
CA MET A 157 -18.16 11.90 16.76
C MET A 157 -19.20 12.48 15.79
N GLY A 158 -19.89 11.65 15.01
CA GLY A 158 -20.93 12.06 14.07
C GLY A 158 -20.51 12.13 12.60
N PHE A 159 -19.23 11.87 12.28
CA PHE A 159 -18.79 11.80 10.88
C PHE A 159 -19.16 10.44 10.26
N ARG A 160 -20.42 10.31 9.83
CA ARG A 160 -20.95 9.05 9.30
C ARG A 160 -20.16 8.55 8.08
N GLY A 161 -19.64 7.33 8.16
CA GLY A 161 -18.86 6.70 7.08
C GLY A 161 -17.42 7.20 6.96
N ALA A 162 -16.90 7.90 7.96
CA ALA A 162 -15.54 8.42 7.96
C ALA A 162 -14.49 7.34 7.71
N SER A 163 -14.67 6.12 8.24
CA SER A 163 -13.76 4.99 8.00
C SER A 163 -13.60 4.67 6.51
N SER A 164 -14.71 4.67 5.76
CA SER A 164 -14.74 4.45 4.31
C SER A 164 -14.14 5.64 3.54
N VAL A 165 -14.37 6.86 4.00
CA VAL A 165 -13.75 8.06 3.41
C VAL A 165 -12.23 8.02 3.60
N GLY A 166 -11.75 7.63 4.79
CA GLY A 166 -10.33 7.46 5.08
C GLY A 166 -9.68 6.41 4.18
N LEU A 167 -10.30 5.23 4.03
CA LEU A 167 -9.84 4.20 3.10
C LEU A 167 -9.81 4.69 1.65
N THR A 168 -10.83 5.45 1.24
CA THR A 168 -10.91 6.02 -0.12
C THR A 168 -9.78 7.00 -0.35
N MET A 169 -9.51 7.90 0.60
CA MET A 169 -8.45 8.89 0.47
C MET A 169 -7.06 8.23 0.45
N ALA A 170 -6.84 7.18 1.26
CA ALA A 170 -5.63 6.38 1.20
C ALA A 170 -5.46 5.62 -0.12
N ALA A 171 -6.55 5.12 -0.71
CA ALA A 171 -6.50 4.53 -2.05
C ALA A 171 -6.11 5.57 -3.11
N ILE A 172 -6.68 6.79 -3.04
CA ILE A 172 -6.31 7.90 -3.94
C ILE A 172 -4.83 8.25 -3.77
N GLY A 173 -4.35 8.41 -2.54
CA GLY A 173 -2.94 8.68 -2.25
C GLY A 173 -2.02 7.60 -2.82
N PHE A 174 -2.38 6.32 -2.66
CA PHE A 174 -1.64 5.20 -3.25
C PHE A 174 -1.61 5.24 -4.78
N LEU A 175 -2.73 5.57 -5.43
CA LEU A 175 -2.79 5.70 -6.89
C LEU A 175 -1.90 6.86 -7.36
N ILE A 176 -2.02 8.03 -6.75
CA ILE A 176 -1.22 9.21 -7.12
C ILE A 176 0.26 8.96 -6.87
N GLY A 177 0.63 8.40 -5.72
CA GLY A 177 2.02 8.06 -5.39
C GLY A 177 2.61 7.04 -6.36
N SER A 178 1.84 6.01 -6.71
CA SER A 178 2.30 4.95 -7.61
C SER A 178 2.42 5.42 -9.07
N PHE A 179 1.40 6.08 -9.61
CA PHE A 179 1.43 6.62 -10.96
C PHE A 179 2.43 7.77 -11.09
N GLY A 180 2.46 8.68 -10.10
CA GLY A 180 3.44 9.76 -10.02
C GLY A 180 4.87 9.23 -9.97
N GLY A 181 5.13 8.22 -9.13
CA GLY A 181 6.42 7.55 -9.04
C GLY A 181 6.87 6.94 -10.37
N VAL A 182 5.98 6.24 -11.07
CA VAL A 182 6.24 5.71 -12.42
C VAL A 182 6.59 6.83 -13.41
N VAL A 183 5.84 7.92 -13.39
CA VAL A 183 6.08 9.07 -14.28
C VAL A 183 7.44 9.69 -14.00
N LEU A 184 7.80 9.87 -12.72
CA LEU A 184 9.10 10.40 -12.30
C LEU A 184 10.25 9.47 -12.69
N ILE A 185 10.10 8.15 -12.52
CA ILE A 185 11.10 7.17 -12.97
C ILE A 185 11.30 7.27 -14.49
N ASN A 186 10.22 7.30 -15.26
CA ASN A 186 10.30 7.41 -16.72
C ASN A 186 10.92 8.73 -17.18
N GLN A 187 10.63 9.84 -16.49
CA GLN A 187 11.29 11.13 -16.75
C GLN A 187 12.78 11.07 -16.39
N GLY A 188 13.14 10.48 -15.25
CA GLY A 188 14.52 10.30 -14.82
C GLY A 188 15.34 9.44 -15.80
N LEU A 189 14.75 8.39 -16.36
CA LEU A 189 15.37 7.59 -17.42
C LEU A 189 15.59 8.42 -18.70
N LYS A 190 14.59 9.20 -19.13
CA LYS A 190 14.69 10.02 -20.35
C LYS A 190 15.71 11.15 -20.22
N ARG A 191 15.81 11.76 -19.03
CA ARG A 191 16.70 12.91 -18.75
C ARG A 191 18.11 12.50 -18.30
N GLY A 192 18.39 11.20 -18.19
CA GLY A 192 19.70 10.69 -17.75
C GLY A 192 20.00 10.94 -16.27
N TRP A 193 18.99 11.17 -15.43
CA TRP A 193 19.15 11.37 -13.98
C TRP A 193 19.46 10.07 -13.24
N ILE A 194 19.16 8.92 -13.85
CA ILE A 194 19.36 7.59 -13.28
C ILE A 194 20.67 7.02 -13.81
N LYS A 195 21.51 6.51 -12.92
CA LYS A 195 22.78 5.88 -13.28
C LYS A 195 22.57 4.73 -14.27
N HIS A 196 23.52 4.51 -15.19
CA HIS A 196 23.40 3.51 -16.26
C HIS A 196 23.13 2.09 -15.75
N ASP A 197 23.75 1.68 -14.66
CA ASP A 197 23.55 0.38 -14.03
C ASP A 197 22.11 0.20 -13.53
N GLN A 198 21.57 1.23 -12.86
CA GLN A 198 20.20 1.26 -12.37
C GLN A 198 19.19 1.30 -13.51
N ALA A 199 19.45 2.10 -14.55
CA ALA A 199 18.61 2.18 -15.73
C ALA A 199 18.52 0.83 -16.46
N THR A 200 19.63 0.09 -16.55
CA THR A 200 19.67 -1.25 -17.16
C THR A 200 18.82 -2.24 -16.36
N ARG A 201 18.90 -2.21 -15.02
CA ARG A 201 18.08 -3.05 -14.14
C ARG A 201 16.58 -2.74 -14.27
N ILE A 202 16.18 -1.47 -14.29
CA ILE A 202 14.78 -1.07 -14.44
C ILE A 202 14.22 -1.52 -15.80
N ASN A 203 15.05 -1.47 -16.85
CA ASN A 203 14.66 -1.91 -18.19
C ASN A 203 14.71 -3.42 -18.40
N ALA A 204 15.18 -4.20 -17.41
CA ALA A 204 15.21 -5.65 -17.50
C ALA A 204 13.80 -6.22 -17.72
N LYS A 205 13.71 -7.26 -18.54
CA LYS A 205 12.44 -7.90 -18.90
C LYS A 205 11.68 -8.39 -17.66
N SER A 206 12.39 -8.93 -16.67
CA SER A 206 11.79 -9.41 -15.41
C SER A 206 11.11 -8.30 -14.59
N VAL A 207 11.68 -7.09 -14.57
CA VAL A 207 11.09 -5.93 -13.89
C VAL A 207 9.83 -5.45 -14.62
N ARG A 208 9.89 -5.44 -15.96
CA ARG A 208 8.77 -5.05 -16.81
C ARG A 208 7.59 -6.01 -16.70
N THR A 209 7.83 -7.32 -16.84
CA THR A 209 6.79 -8.35 -16.79
C THR A 209 6.36 -8.70 -15.37
N GLY A 210 7.22 -8.47 -14.37
CA GLY A 210 7.02 -8.90 -12.99
C GLY A 210 7.39 -10.37 -12.74
N PHE A 211 7.96 -11.07 -13.72
CA PHE A 211 8.30 -12.50 -13.60
C PHE A 211 9.73 -12.78 -14.06
N PHE A 212 10.44 -13.63 -13.31
CA PHE A 212 11.72 -14.18 -13.74
C PHE A 212 11.51 -15.31 -14.75
N SER A 213 12.12 -15.17 -15.93
CA SER A 213 12.16 -16.21 -16.94
C SER A 213 12.99 -17.39 -16.45
N ARG A 214 12.55 -18.63 -16.71
CA ARG A 214 13.37 -19.84 -16.49
C ARG A 214 14.40 -20.05 -17.60
N LEU A 215 14.20 -19.41 -18.76
CA LEU A 215 14.99 -19.66 -19.97
C LEU A 215 16.12 -18.65 -20.13
N GLU A 216 16.02 -17.47 -19.53
CA GLU A 216 16.95 -16.35 -19.78
C GLU A 216 18.01 -16.19 -18.68
N SER A 217 17.72 -16.59 -17.44
CA SER A 217 18.67 -16.50 -16.33
C SER A 217 18.29 -17.47 -15.22
N GLU A 218 19.26 -17.85 -14.40
CA GLU A 218 18.96 -18.45 -13.10
C GLU A 218 18.11 -17.50 -12.26
N ARG A 219 17.21 -18.09 -11.47
CA ARG A 219 16.34 -17.33 -10.58
C ARG A 219 17.12 -16.93 -9.34
N PRO A 220 16.96 -15.69 -8.84
CA PRO A 220 17.61 -15.29 -7.60
C PRO A 220 17.11 -16.14 -6.42
N ILE A 221 17.97 -16.31 -5.42
CA ILE A 221 17.63 -16.96 -4.15
C ILE A 221 16.51 -16.15 -3.47
N GLY A 222 15.39 -16.80 -3.18
CA GLY A 222 14.21 -16.16 -2.61
C GLY A 222 14.30 -15.88 -1.11
N ALA A 223 14.92 -16.80 -0.35
CA ALA A 223 15.11 -16.67 1.10
C ALA A 223 16.29 -17.53 1.57
N TYR A 224 16.94 -17.11 2.66
CA TYR A 224 17.90 -17.91 3.41
C TYR A 224 17.18 -18.51 4.63
N LEU A 225 17.41 -19.80 4.89
CA LEU A 225 16.80 -20.50 6.01
C LEU A 225 17.37 -19.97 7.34
N SER A 226 16.47 -19.75 8.30
CA SER A 226 16.78 -19.28 9.66
C SER A 226 16.70 -20.41 10.69
N THR A 227 16.10 -21.53 10.32
CA THR A 227 15.84 -22.70 11.16
C THR A 227 16.16 -23.96 10.37
N ASP A 228 16.44 -25.05 11.11
CA ASP A 228 16.51 -26.38 10.51
C ASP A 228 15.10 -26.93 10.28
N GLY A 229 14.86 -27.45 9.06
CA GLY A 229 13.57 -27.95 8.63
C GLY A 229 13.09 -29.20 9.40
N GLU A 230 13.99 -29.92 10.06
CA GLU A 230 13.61 -31.06 10.91
C GLU A 230 12.83 -30.64 12.16
N SER A 231 13.03 -29.42 12.65
CA SER A 231 12.30 -28.89 13.82
C SER A 231 11.12 -28.03 13.40
N LEU A 232 11.36 -27.02 12.57
CA LEU A 232 10.37 -26.04 12.15
C LEU A 232 10.88 -25.34 10.90
N ASP A 233 10.09 -25.29 9.83
CA ASP A 233 10.50 -24.56 8.64
C ASP A 233 10.58 -23.05 8.92
N SER A 234 11.49 -22.37 8.23
CA SER A 234 11.77 -20.96 8.52
C SER A 234 10.61 -20.04 8.20
N PHE A 235 9.73 -20.40 7.26
CA PHE A 235 8.57 -19.59 6.94
C PHE A 235 7.54 -19.64 8.07
N SER A 236 7.25 -20.82 8.59
CA SER A 236 6.41 -21.00 9.78
C SER A 236 6.98 -20.29 11.00
N TYR A 237 8.30 -20.36 11.22
CA TYR A 237 8.97 -19.61 12.30
C TYR A 237 8.73 -18.10 12.18
N HIS A 238 8.91 -17.52 10.98
CA HIS A 238 8.70 -16.08 10.78
C HIS A 238 7.23 -15.68 10.91
N ILE A 239 6.28 -16.49 10.40
CA ILE A 239 4.85 -16.26 10.63
C ILE A 239 4.54 -16.27 12.12
N ALA A 240 5.01 -17.28 12.86
CA ALA A 240 4.75 -17.39 14.29
C ALA A 240 5.29 -16.17 15.05
N LEU A 241 6.48 -15.69 14.70
CA LEU A 241 7.10 -14.53 15.34
C LEU A 241 6.31 -13.23 15.03
N VAL A 242 5.89 -13.03 13.79
CA VAL A 242 5.05 -11.89 13.40
C VAL A 242 3.70 -11.94 14.09
N MET A 243 3.04 -13.09 14.13
CA MET A 243 1.72 -13.25 14.75
C MET A 243 1.79 -13.17 16.28
N ALA A 244 2.86 -13.66 16.91
CA ALA A 244 3.09 -13.49 18.35
C ALA A 244 3.28 -12.00 18.69
N THR A 245 4.06 -11.27 17.88
CA THR A 245 4.22 -9.82 18.04
C THR A 245 2.90 -9.09 17.85
N TYR A 246 2.11 -9.49 16.85
CA TYR A 246 0.77 -8.95 16.60
C TYR A 246 -0.14 -9.12 17.82
N LEU A 247 -0.17 -10.32 18.41
CA LEU A 247 -0.96 -10.61 19.60
C LEU A 247 -0.53 -9.77 20.82
N LEU A 248 0.78 -9.57 21.00
CA LEU A 248 1.31 -8.74 22.09
C LEU A 248 1.04 -7.24 21.89
N SER A 249 0.87 -6.80 20.64
CA SER A 249 0.58 -5.41 20.29
C SER A 249 -0.91 -5.06 20.31
N TRP A 250 -1.78 -6.06 20.51
CA TRP A 250 -3.23 -5.90 20.51
C TRP A 250 -3.74 -5.34 21.84
#